data_AF-A0A0B1S9X3-F1
#
_entry.id   AF-A0A0B1S9X3-F1
#
_cell.length_a   1.000
_cell.length_b   1.000
_cell.length_c   1.000
_cell.angle_alpha   90.00
_cell.angle_beta   90.00
_cell.angle_gamma   90.00
#
_symmetry.space_group_name_H-M   'P 1'
#
loop_
_entity.id
_entity.type
_entity.pdbx_description
1 polymer ?
#
loop_
_entity_poly.entity_id
_entity_poly.type
_entity_poly.pdbx_seq_one_letter_code
_entity_poly.pdbx_strand_id
1 'polypeptide(L)'
;MFPNFIHTQKRNPQTHLKDANMMWDFWGLRPESTHQVMFLMSDRGTPDGFRHMNGYGSHTFKMVNADGKPVYCKFHFKAQKIKNLMADEAARLAGEDPDYAIRDLYNSIEKGDYPVWNFHIQVMTFEQAEKWPMNPFDVTKVWPHSEFPLIPVGKMVLNRNPKNYFAEVGLGYALKVTSTLRTRFEVLFDRF
;
A
#
# COMPACT_ATOMS: atom_id res chain seq x y z
N MET A 1 3.30 14.33 -13.28
CA MET A 1 3.57 12.93 -13.69
C MET A 1 2.40 11.98 -13.37
N PHE A 2 1.82 12.05 -12.17
CA PHE A 2 0.75 11.13 -11.75
C PHE A 2 -0.48 11.07 -12.68
N PRO A 3 -1.08 12.19 -13.15
CA PRO A 3 -2.23 12.12 -14.06
C PRO A 3 -1.91 11.39 -15.37
N ASN A 4 -0.71 11.61 -15.92
CA ASN A 4 -0.27 10.95 -17.15
C ASN A 4 -0.14 9.43 -16.96
N PHE A 5 0.47 9.00 -15.85
CA PHE A 5 0.51 7.58 -15.47
C PHE A 5 -0.92 7.00 -15.38
N ILE A 6 -1.83 7.67 -14.66
CA ILE A 6 -3.20 7.16 -14.50
C ILE A 6 -3.95 7.08 -15.83
N HIS A 7 -3.74 8.02 -16.75
CA HIS A 7 -4.33 7.94 -18.09
C HIS A 7 -3.86 6.69 -18.84
N THR A 8 -2.57 6.33 -18.76
CA THR A 8 -2.04 5.15 -19.47
C THR A 8 -2.54 3.83 -18.89
N GLN A 9 -2.97 3.81 -17.62
CA GLN A 9 -3.57 2.63 -17.00
C GLN A 9 -5.09 2.50 -17.24
N LYS A 10 -5.74 3.54 -17.78
CA LYS A 10 -7.20 3.58 -18.02
C LYS A 10 -7.55 3.02 -19.40
N ARG A 11 -8.31 3.77 -20.20
CA ARG A 11 -8.82 3.36 -21.51
C ARG A 11 -8.24 4.30 -22.55
N ASN A 12 -7.85 3.75 -23.69
CA ASN A 12 -7.39 4.52 -24.84
C ASN A 12 -8.48 5.54 -25.23
N PRO A 13 -8.15 6.82 -25.46
CA PRO A 13 -9.14 7.87 -25.69
C PRO A 13 -9.88 7.73 -27.03
N GLN A 14 -9.31 7.05 -28.02
CA GLN A 14 -9.93 6.83 -29.32
C GLN A 14 -10.82 5.59 -29.35
N THR A 15 -10.36 4.48 -28.79
CA THR A 15 -11.07 3.18 -28.87
C THR A 15 -11.89 2.86 -27.63
N HIS A 16 -11.65 3.56 -26.52
CA HIS A 16 -12.18 3.25 -25.20
C HIS A 16 -11.83 1.83 -24.69
N LEU A 17 -10.79 1.19 -25.24
CA LEU A 17 -10.32 -0.15 -24.83
C LEU A 17 -9.09 -0.08 -23.91
N LYS A 18 -8.78 -1.20 -23.25
CA LYS A 18 -7.47 -1.40 -22.62
C LYS A 18 -6.40 -1.50 -23.70
N ASP A 19 -5.24 -0.90 -23.44
CA ASP A 19 -4.17 -0.77 -24.43
C ASP A 19 -2.82 -1.04 -23.76
N ALA A 20 -2.27 -2.23 -24.01
CA ALA A 20 -0.98 -2.63 -23.45
C ALA A 20 0.18 -1.81 -24.04
N ASN A 21 0.06 -1.32 -25.27
CA ASN A 21 1.09 -0.51 -25.90
C ASN A 21 1.20 0.85 -25.19
N MET A 22 0.07 1.51 -24.92
CA MET A 22 0.05 2.78 -24.16
C MET A 22 0.63 2.61 -22.74
N MET A 23 0.37 1.47 -22.11
CA MET A 23 0.88 1.14 -20.77
C MET A 23 2.41 0.95 -20.79
N TRP A 24 2.91 0.11 -21.70
CA TRP A 24 4.34 -0.21 -21.81
C TRP A 24 5.18 0.94 -22.37
N ASP A 25 4.65 1.75 -23.28
CA ASP A 25 5.32 2.97 -23.76
C ASP A 25 5.64 3.92 -22.60
N PHE A 26 4.66 4.15 -21.70
CA PHE A 26 4.90 4.98 -20.53
C PHE A 26 5.94 4.39 -19.58
N TRP A 27 5.84 3.09 -19.25
CA TRP A 27 6.77 2.45 -18.32
C TRP A 27 8.19 2.34 -18.88
N GLY A 28 8.33 1.98 -20.16
CA GLY A 28 9.62 1.85 -20.84
C GLY A 28 10.38 3.16 -20.95
N LEU A 29 9.67 4.30 -21.02
CA LEU A 29 10.26 5.64 -21.10
C LEU A 29 10.48 6.30 -19.72
N ARG A 30 10.15 5.62 -18.63
CA ARG A 30 10.18 6.16 -17.25
C ARG A 30 10.88 5.18 -16.30
N PRO A 31 12.22 5.15 -16.27
CA PRO A 31 12.99 4.21 -15.43
C PRO A 31 12.70 4.35 -13.93
N GLU A 32 12.21 5.50 -13.47
CA GLU A 32 11.71 5.68 -12.11
C GLU A 32 10.54 4.74 -11.75
N SER A 33 9.82 4.20 -12.74
CA SER A 33 8.73 3.24 -12.54
C SER A 33 9.21 1.81 -12.34
N THR A 34 10.45 1.48 -12.72
CA THR A 34 10.95 0.10 -12.81
C THR A 34 10.77 -0.69 -11.52
N HIS A 35 11.09 -0.10 -10.37
CA HIS A 35 10.96 -0.79 -9.08
C HIS A 35 9.51 -1.22 -8.80
N GLN A 36 8.53 -0.34 -9.03
CA GLN A 36 7.12 -0.66 -8.83
C GLN A 36 6.57 -1.62 -9.89
N VAL A 37 7.02 -1.50 -11.14
CA VAL A 37 6.63 -2.42 -12.23
C VAL A 37 7.13 -3.84 -11.94
N MET A 38 8.36 -3.99 -11.44
CA MET A 38 8.89 -5.30 -11.01
C MET A 38 8.07 -5.90 -9.87
N PHE A 39 7.61 -5.09 -8.92
CA PHE A 39 6.72 -5.57 -7.87
C PHE A 39 5.34 -5.97 -8.43
N LEU A 40 4.76 -5.16 -9.31
CA LEU A 40 3.47 -5.40 -9.93
C LEU A 40 3.47 -6.67 -10.79
N MET A 41 4.58 -6.96 -11.49
CA MET A 41 4.72 -8.13 -12.36
C MET A 41 5.26 -9.37 -11.61
N SER A 42 5.43 -9.28 -10.29
CA SER A 42 5.68 -10.46 -9.44
C SER A 42 4.36 -11.09 -8.99
N ASP A 43 4.42 -12.22 -8.26
CA ASP A 43 3.25 -12.85 -7.66
C ASP A 43 2.40 -11.87 -6.82
N ARG A 44 3.01 -10.82 -6.25
CA ARG A 44 2.28 -9.81 -5.45
C ARG A 44 1.37 -8.90 -6.29
N GLY A 45 1.42 -9.00 -7.62
CA GLY A 45 0.48 -8.32 -8.52
C GLY A 45 -0.94 -8.87 -8.45
N THR A 46 -1.10 -10.13 -8.04
CA THR A 46 -2.39 -10.85 -7.98
C THR A 46 -2.61 -11.44 -6.59
N PRO A 47 -2.81 -10.62 -5.54
CA PRO A 47 -3.02 -11.13 -4.19
C PRO A 47 -4.30 -11.96 -4.09
N ASP A 48 -4.24 -13.04 -3.31
CA ASP A 48 -5.40 -13.90 -3.02
C ASP A 48 -6.29 -13.24 -1.95
N GLY A 49 -7.12 -12.31 -2.40
CA GLY A 49 -7.98 -11.49 -1.53
C GLY A 49 -7.20 -10.46 -0.71
N PHE A 50 -7.93 -9.58 -0.01
CA PHE A 50 -7.30 -8.47 0.73
C PHE A 50 -6.56 -8.91 1.99
N ARG A 51 -6.98 -10.02 2.62
CA ARG A 51 -6.51 -10.44 3.95
C ARG A 51 -5.09 -11.01 3.95
N HIS A 52 -4.58 -11.38 2.76
CA HIS A 52 -3.28 -12.04 2.60
C HIS A 52 -2.23 -11.15 1.94
N MET A 53 -2.43 -9.83 1.88
CA MET A 53 -1.44 -8.87 1.37
C MET A 53 -0.93 -7.96 2.48
N ASN A 54 0.34 -7.54 2.38
CA ASN A 54 0.86 -6.49 3.25
C ASN A 54 0.26 -5.13 2.85
N GLY A 55 0.15 -4.24 3.84
CA GLY A 55 -0.07 -2.82 3.61
C GLY A 55 1.20 -2.02 3.87
N TYR A 56 1.41 -0.95 3.12
CA TYR A 56 2.56 -0.07 3.28
C TYR A 56 2.09 1.38 3.21
N GLY A 57 2.67 2.24 4.05
CA GLY A 57 2.49 3.69 3.90
C GLY A 57 3.19 4.23 2.66
N SER A 58 4.17 3.48 2.13
CA SER A 58 5.04 3.78 0.99
C SER A 58 5.93 5.02 1.17
N HIS A 59 5.31 6.18 1.38
CA HIS A 59 5.97 7.45 1.62
C HIS A 59 6.73 7.48 2.95
N THR A 60 7.62 8.45 3.05
CA THR A 60 8.29 8.82 4.30
C THR A 60 7.44 9.87 5.02
N PHE A 61 7.18 9.63 6.29
CA PHE A 61 6.40 10.51 7.15
C PHE A 61 7.29 11.15 8.20
N LYS A 62 6.86 12.28 8.76
CA LYS A 62 7.46 12.86 9.97
C LYS A 62 6.61 12.48 11.18
N MET A 63 7.28 12.00 12.20
CA MET A 63 6.69 11.65 13.48
C MET A 63 7.30 12.52 14.57
N VAL A 64 6.48 13.21 15.36
CA VAL A 64 6.94 14.17 16.39
C VAL A 64 6.47 13.70 17.77
N ASN A 65 7.42 13.48 18.69
CA ASN A 65 7.12 13.02 20.05
C ASN A 65 6.56 14.15 20.95
N ALA A 66 6.24 13.82 22.20
CA ALA A 66 5.68 14.78 23.18
C ALA A 66 6.62 15.95 23.51
N ASP A 67 7.93 15.77 23.35
CA ASP A 67 8.96 16.81 23.57
C ASP A 67 9.21 17.66 22.31
N GLY A 68 8.45 17.45 21.23
CA GLY A 68 8.64 18.14 19.96
C GLY A 68 9.80 17.63 19.10
N LYS A 69 10.44 16.50 19.48
CA LYS A 69 11.56 15.92 18.72
C LYS A 69 11.05 15.12 17.52
N PRO A 70 11.46 15.46 16.28
CA PRO A 70 11.01 14.76 15.08
C PRO A 70 11.92 13.59 14.70
N VAL A 71 11.32 12.57 14.09
CA VAL A 71 12.03 11.52 13.33
C VAL A 71 11.29 11.27 12.02
N TYR A 72 11.98 10.72 11.02
CA TYR A 72 11.33 10.19 9.84
C TYR A 72 10.91 8.74 10.07
N CYS A 73 9.79 8.33 9.48
CA CYS A 73 9.32 6.96 9.57
C CYS A 73 8.63 6.45 8.30
N LYS A 74 8.57 5.12 8.18
CA LYS A 74 7.75 4.40 7.18
C LYS A 74 6.86 3.39 7.89
N PHE A 75 5.61 3.27 7.45
CA PHE A 75 4.61 2.36 8.02
C PHE A 75 4.53 1.03 7.28
N HIS A 76 4.48 -0.06 8.05
CA HIS A 76 4.43 -1.43 7.52
C HIS A 76 3.34 -2.24 8.24
N PHE A 77 2.33 -2.67 7.51
CA PHE A 77 1.29 -3.60 7.98
C PHE A 77 1.57 -4.98 7.41
N LYS A 78 2.07 -5.88 8.24
CA LYS A 78 2.48 -7.23 7.83
C LYS A 78 1.33 -8.21 8.03
N ALA A 79 0.84 -8.80 6.94
CA ALA A 79 -0.16 -9.87 7.01
C ALA A 79 0.43 -11.10 7.72
N GLN A 80 -0.41 -11.90 8.37
CA GLN A 80 0.05 -13.14 9.01
C GLN A 80 0.56 -14.16 8.00
N LYS A 81 -0.04 -14.19 6.80
CA LYS A 81 0.34 -15.07 5.70
C LYS A 81 0.16 -14.31 4.39
N ILE A 82 1.18 -14.38 3.53
CA ILE A 82 1.08 -13.88 2.15
C ILE A 82 0.57 -15.00 1.26
N LYS A 83 -0.44 -14.71 0.43
CA LYS A 83 -0.96 -15.60 -0.59
C LYS A 83 -1.23 -14.81 -1.86
N ASN A 84 -0.92 -15.42 -3.00
CA ASN A 84 -1.10 -14.85 -4.32
C ASN A 84 -1.74 -15.90 -5.23
N LEU A 85 -2.46 -15.43 -6.23
CA LEU A 85 -3.08 -16.22 -7.28
C LEU A 85 -2.10 -16.34 -8.46
N MET A 86 -2.07 -17.51 -9.09
CA MET A 86 -1.44 -17.65 -10.40
C MET A 86 -2.26 -16.87 -11.45
N ALA A 87 -1.61 -16.49 -12.54
CA ALA A 87 -2.20 -15.59 -13.54
C ALA A 87 -3.49 -16.15 -14.18
N ASP A 88 -3.53 -17.46 -14.42
CA ASP A 88 -4.70 -18.18 -14.95
C ASP A 88 -5.88 -18.17 -13.97
N GLU A 89 -5.61 -18.42 -12.69
CA GLU A 89 -6.62 -18.38 -11.63
C GLU A 89 -7.15 -16.96 -11.39
N ALA A 90 -6.26 -15.96 -11.39
CA ALA A 90 -6.65 -14.56 -11.29
C ALA A 90 -7.52 -14.13 -12.47
N ALA A 91 -7.20 -14.59 -13.69
CA ALA A 91 -8.01 -14.34 -14.88
C ALA A 91 -9.38 -15.03 -14.81
N ARG A 92 -9.43 -16.28 -14.32
CA ARG A 92 -10.69 -17.01 -14.11
C ARG A 92 -11.59 -16.27 -13.12
N LEU A 93 -11.08 -15.91 -11.95
CA LEU A 93 -11.83 -15.19 -10.93
C LEU A 93 -12.30 -13.82 -11.41
N ALA A 94 -11.48 -13.08 -12.18
CA ALA A 94 -11.90 -11.81 -12.75
C ALA A 94 -13.12 -11.93 -13.70
N GLY A 95 -13.33 -13.10 -14.31
CA GLY A 95 -14.51 -13.39 -15.12
C GLY A 95 -15.69 -13.95 -14.32
N GLU A 96 -15.44 -14.88 -13.40
CA GLU A 96 -16.49 -15.63 -12.69
C GLU A 96 -16.99 -14.95 -11.41
N ASP A 97 -16.09 -14.31 -10.65
CA ASP A 97 -16.42 -13.57 -9.42
C ASP A 97 -15.55 -12.30 -9.32
N PRO A 98 -15.86 -11.25 -10.09
CA PRO A 98 -15.07 -10.01 -10.11
C PRO A 98 -15.00 -9.32 -8.74
N ASP A 99 -15.90 -9.67 -7.81
CA ASP A 99 -15.95 -9.16 -6.43
C ASP A 99 -15.29 -10.10 -5.41
N TYR A 100 -14.56 -11.13 -5.86
CA TYR A 100 -13.95 -12.17 -5.02
C TYR A 100 -13.29 -11.64 -3.75
N ALA A 101 -12.39 -10.65 -3.88
CA ALA A 101 -11.64 -10.13 -2.74
C ALA A 101 -12.53 -9.40 -1.71
N ILE A 102 -13.58 -8.71 -2.17
CA ILE A 102 -14.57 -8.05 -1.32
C ILE A 102 -15.41 -9.10 -0.60
N ARG A 103 -15.88 -10.11 -1.34
CA ARG A 103 -16.68 -11.23 -0.82
C ARG A 103 -15.92 -12.04 0.23
N ASP A 104 -14.65 -12.35 -0.01
CA ASP A 104 -13.76 -13.03 0.94
C ASP A 104 -13.66 -12.22 2.25
N LEU A 105 -13.35 -10.92 2.16
CA LEU A 105 -13.22 -10.07 3.34
C LEU A 105 -14.52 -10.00 4.15
N TYR A 106 -15.65 -9.73 3.48
CA TYR A 106 -16.96 -9.64 4.12
C TYR A 106 -17.32 -10.94 4.84
N ASN A 107 -17.24 -12.06 4.13
CA ASN A 107 -17.59 -13.38 4.67
C ASN A 107 -16.68 -13.78 5.84
N SER A 108 -15.40 -13.41 5.78
CA SER A 108 -14.45 -13.73 6.86
C SER A 108 -14.81 -12.98 8.14
N ILE A 109 -15.16 -11.69 8.02
CA ILE A 109 -15.61 -10.89 9.17
C ILE A 109 -16.95 -11.41 9.72
N GLU A 110 -17.93 -11.73 8.87
CA GLU A 110 -19.21 -12.29 9.31
C GLU A 110 -19.04 -13.62 10.07
N LYS A 111 -18.06 -14.44 9.66
CA LYS A 111 -17.75 -15.73 10.29
C LYS A 111 -16.89 -15.62 11.56
N GLY A 112 -16.45 -14.41 11.93
CA GLY A 112 -15.53 -14.19 13.05
C GLY A 112 -14.06 -14.50 12.75
N ASP A 113 -13.71 -14.80 11.49
CA ASP A 113 -12.32 -14.95 11.02
C ASP A 113 -11.72 -13.57 10.69
N TYR A 114 -11.48 -12.80 11.76
CA TYR A 114 -11.03 -11.41 11.64
C TYR A 114 -9.59 -11.33 11.11
N PRO A 115 -9.35 -10.66 9.96
CA PRO A 115 -7.99 -10.51 9.48
C PRO A 115 -7.18 -9.56 10.36
N VAL A 116 -5.92 -9.92 10.57
CA VAL A 116 -4.97 -9.22 11.46
C VAL A 116 -3.67 -8.91 10.75
N TRP A 117 -3.23 -7.65 10.86
CA TRP A 117 -1.90 -7.22 10.42
C TRP A 117 -1.05 -6.80 11.62
N ASN A 118 0.20 -7.25 11.66
CA ASN A 118 1.19 -6.75 12.61
C ASN A 118 1.71 -5.41 12.10
N PHE A 119 1.49 -4.35 12.88
CA PHE A 119 1.90 -2.99 12.55
C PHE A 119 3.32 -2.72 13.06
N HIS A 120 4.18 -2.30 12.14
CA HIS A 120 5.57 -1.95 12.39
C HIS A 120 5.90 -0.59 11.79
N ILE A 121 6.97 0.01 12.29
CA ILE A 121 7.58 1.21 11.71
C ILE A 121 9.07 0.98 11.46
N GLN A 122 9.60 1.63 10.42
CA GLN A 122 11.02 1.96 10.35
C GLN A 122 11.19 3.39 10.85
N VAL A 123 12.32 3.69 11.49
CA VAL A 123 12.64 5.03 12.00
C VAL A 123 14.02 5.43 11.49
N MET A 124 14.12 6.66 10.99
CA MET A 124 15.36 7.29 10.54
C MET A 124 15.46 8.67 11.20
N THR A 125 16.56 8.93 11.90
CA THR A 125 16.86 10.26 12.47
C THR A 125 17.21 11.25 11.37
N PHE A 126 17.16 12.55 11.67
CA PHE A 126 17.49 13.58 10.68
C PHE A 126 18.98 13.50 10.31
N GLU A 127 19.85 13.22 11.28
CA GLU A 127 21.29 13.05 11.09
C GLU A 127 21.61 11.81 10.25
N GLN A 128 20.82 10.72 10.38
CA GLN A 128 20.94 9.57 9.50
C GLN A 128 20.48 9.91 8.08
N ALA A 129 19.37 10.63 7.93
CA ALA A 129 18.83 11.02 6.62
C ALA A 129 19.82 11.88 5.82
N GLU A 130 20.52 12.82 6.46
CA GLU A 130 21.55 13.66 5.81
C GLU A 130 22.76 12.85 5.30
N LYS A 131 23.07 11.73 5.96
CA LYS A 131 24.23 10.88 5.65
C LYS A 131 23.87 9.68 4.76
N TRP A 132 22.58 9.41 4.56
CA TRP A 132 22.13 8.25 3.82
C TRP A 132 22.40 8.46 2.31
N PRO A 133 22.99 7.49 1.59
CA PRO A 133 23.45 7.68 0.21
C PRO A 133 22.30 7.83 -0.81
N MET A 134 21.06 7.56 -0.43
CA MET A 134 19.87 7.71 -1.27
C MET A 134 18.94 8.78 -0.69
N ASN A 135 18.08 9.37 -1.53
CA ASN A 135 17.05 10.28 -1.04
C ASN A 135 16.02 9.49 -0.19
N PRO A 136 15.88 9.75 1.12
CA PRO A 136 14.91 9.06 1.98
C PRO A 136 13.45 9.42 1.69
N PHE A 137 13.20 10.48 0.92
CA PHE A 137 11.87 10.95 0.51
C PHE A 137 11.45 10.45 -0.87
N ASP A 138 12.38 9.86 -1.64
CA ASP A 138 12.07 9.22 -2.92
C ASP A 138 11.21 7.97 -2.68
N VAL A 139 9.93 8.05 -3.09
CA VAL A 139 8.94 6.96 -2.93
C VAL A 139 9.32 5.69 -3.69
N THR A 140 10.20 5.79 -4.70
CA THR A 140 10.69 4.63 -5.45
C THR A 140 11.77 3.86 -4.69
N LYS A 141 12.30 4.41 -3.58
CA LYS A 141 13.36 3.79 -2.77
C LYS A 141 12.81 3.17 -1.48
N VAL A 142 13.31 1.98 -1.18
CA VAL A 142 13.03 1.26 0.08
C VAL A 142 14.18 1.51 1.04
N TRP A 143 13.87 1.68 2.32
CA TRP A 143 14.88 1.68 3.37
C TRP A 143 15.24 0.23 3.70
N PRO A 144 16.48 -0.22 3.49
CA PRO A 144 16.88 -1.60 3.75
C PRO A 144 16.59 -1.99 5.20
N HIS A 145 15.91 -3.13 5.41
CA HIS A 145 15.59 -3.60 6.76
C HIS A 145 16.84 -3.94 7.60
N SER A 146 17.98 -4.17 6.96
CA SER A 146 19.27 -4.37 7.64
C SER A 146 19.83 -3.09 8.25
N GLU A 147 19.52 -1.93 7.66
CA GLU A 147 19.97 -0.61 8.15
C GLU A 147 18.93 0.02 9.06
N PHE A 148 17.66 -0.09 8.69
CA PHE A 148 16.51 0.45 9.43
C PHE A 148 15.54 -0.70 9.73
N PRO A 149 15.75 -1.46 10.82
CA PRO A 149 14.93 -2.62 11.14
C PRO A 149 13.48 -2.23 11.47
N LEU A 150 12.58 -3.21 11.29
CA LEU A 150 11.17 -3.06 11.65
C LEU A 150 11.02 -3.06 13.18
N ILE A 151 10.42 -2.00 13.71
CA ILE A 151 10.09 -1.85 15.12
C ILE A 151 8.60 -2.18 15.29
N PRO A 152 8.23 -3.18 16.11
CA PRO A 152 6.83 -3.54 16.34
C PRO A 152 6.11 -2.44 17.13
N VAL A 153 4.91 -2.07 16.67
CA VAL A 153 4.08 -1.03 17.31
C VAL A 153 2.76 -1.61 17.83
N GLY A 154 2.14 -2.52 17.08
CA GLY A 154 0.84 -3.07 17.47
C GLY A 154 0.23 -3.96 16.41
N LYS A 155 -1.10 -4.05 16.41
CA LYS A 155 -1.87 -4.86 15.47
C LYS A 155 -3.08 -4.07 14.94
N MET A 156 -3.40 -4.26 13.67
CA MET A 156 -4.65 -3.81 13.06
C MET A 156 -5.55 -5.03 12.87
N VAL A 157 -6.79 -4.96 13.37
CA VAL A 157 -7.79 -6.03 13.27
C VAL A 157 -9.03 -5.45 12.62
N LEU A 158 -9.53 -6.08 11.55
CA LEU A 158 -10.83 -5.74 10.98
C LEU A 158 -11.87 -6.72 11.52
N ASN A 159 -12.76 -6.24 12.39
CA ASN A 159 -13.71 -7.08 13.13
C ASN A 159 -15.18 -6.69 12.94
N ARG A 160 -15.48 -5.80 11.99
CA ARG A 160 -16.83 -5.31 11.75
C ARG A 160 -17.02 -4.94 10.29
N ASN A 161 -18.07 -5.49 9.68
CA ASN A 161 -18.50 -5.09 8.35
C ASN A 161 -19.27 -3.76 8.39
N PRO A 162 -19.23 -2.97 7.30
CA PRO A 162 -20.11 -1.81 7.18
C PRO A 162 -21.57 -2.26 7.22
N LYS A 163 -22.43 -1.52 7.93
CA LYS A 163 -23.89 -1.75 7.90
C LYS A 163 -24.49 -1.26 6.59
N ASN A 164 -23.90 -0.20 6.04
CA ASN A 164 -24.26 0.33 4.73
C ASN A 164 -22.98 0.68 3.96
N TYR A 165 -22.72 -0.07 2.88
CA TYR A 165 -21.50 0.12 2.10
C TYR A 165 -21.42 1.50 1.44
N PHE A 166 -22.53 2.01 0.90
CA PHE A 166 -22.55 3.33 0.26
C PHE A 166 -22.26 4.45 1.26
N ALA A 167 -22.91 4.42 2.43
CA ALA A 167 -22.77 5.44 3.44
C ALA A 167 -21.40 5.38 4.15
N GLU A 168 -20.89 4.19 4.47
CA GLU A 168 -19.67 4.04 5.27
C GLU A 168 -18.40 3.92 4.43
N VAL A 169 -18.49 3.39 3.20
CA VAL A 169 -17.33 3.17 2.31
C VAL A 169 -17.38 4.11 1.10
N GLY A 170 -18.55 4.24 0.47
CA GLY A 170 -18.73 5.03 -0.77
C GLY A 170 -18.48 6.54 -0.62
N LEU A 171 -18.70 7.10 0.57
CA LEU A 171 -18.50 8.53 0.86
C LEU A 171 -17.09 8.88 1.38
N GLY A 172 -16.18 7.90 1.43
CA GLY A 172 -14.77 8.15 1.77
C GLY A 172 -14.56 8.50 3.24
N TYR A 173 -14.65 7.51 4.13
CA TYR A 173 -14.24 7.68 5.52
C TYR A 173 -12.83 7.11 5.75
N ALA A 174 -12.04 7.85 6.53
CA ALA A 174 -10.69 7.47 6.94
C ALA A 174 -10.72 6.26 7.89
N LEU A 175 -9.77 5.33 7.69
CA LEU A 175 -9.51 4.21 8.60
C LEU A 175 -9.19 4.74 10.01
N LYS A 176 -10.01 4.34 11.00
CA LYS A 176 -9.73 4.61 12.41
C LYS A 176 -8.79 3.52 12.94
N VAL A 177 -7.48 3.75 12.82
CA VAL A 177 -6.47 2.87 13.41
C VAL A 177 -6.34 3.20 14.90
N THR A 178 -6.75 2.28 15.77
CA THR A 178 -6.44 2.36 17.21
C THR A 178 -4.97 2.02 17.41
N SER A 179 -4.15 3.04 17.62
CA SER A 179 -2.77 2.89 18.08
C SER A 179 -2.61 3.55 19.45
N THR A 180 -1.73 3.01 20.30
CA THR A 180 -1.36 3.60 21.60
C THR A 180 -0.47 4.85 21.46
N LEU A 181 -0.13 5.25 20.24
CA LEU A 181 0.78 6.36 19.97
C LEU A 181 0.02 7.70 20.09
N ARG A 182 0.37 8.50 21.10
CA ARG A 182 -0.02 9.92 21.20
C ARG A 182 0.90 10.78 20.31
N THR A 183 0.89 10.51 19.01
CA THR A 183 1.89 11.06 18.09
C THR A 183 1.23 11.66 16.87
N ARG A 184 1.70 12.84 16.45
CA ARG A 184 1.23 13.50 15.23
C ARG A 184 2.01 12.98 14.03
N PHE A 185 1.30 12.67 12.95
CA PHE A 185 1.86 12.20 11.69
C PHE A 185 1.64 13.26 10.61
N GLU A 186 2.70 13.58 9.86
CA GLU A 186 2.64 14.46 8.69
C GLU A 186 3.26 13.73 7.50
N VAL A 187 2.55 13.71 6.36
CA VAL A 187 3.10 13.19 5.10
C VAL A 187 4.07 14.21 4.55
N LEU A 188 5.30 13.80 4.27
CA LEU A 188 6.27 14.65 3.61
C LEU A 188 6.19 14.38 2.11
N PHE A 189 5.83 15.41 1.36
CA PHE A 189 5.99 15.43 -0.09
C PHE A 189 7.24 16.23 -0.41
N ASP A 190 8.09 15.73 -1.29
CA ASP A 190 9.06 16.59 -1.98
C ASP A 190 8.25 17.62 -2.77
N ARG A 191 8.36 18.90 -2.39
CA ARG A 191 7.95 20.00 -3.25
C ARG A 191 9.00 20.06 -4.36
N PHE A 192 8.66 19.54 -5.54
CA PHE A 192 9.32 19.89 -6.80
C PHE A 192 8.48 20.94 -7.52
#